data_AF-A0AAW7DKL2-F1
#
_entry.id   AF-A0AAW7DKL2-F1
#
_cell.length_a   1.000
_cell.length_b   1.000
_cell.length_c   1.000
_cell.angle_alpha   90.00
_cell.angle_beta   90.00
_cell.angle_gamma   90.00
#
_symmetry.space_group_name_H-M   'P 1'
#
loop_
_entity.id
_entity.type
_entity.pdbx_description
1 polymer ?
#
loop_
_entity_poly.entity_id
_entity_poly.type
_entity_poly.pdbx_seq_one_letter_code
_entity_poly.pdbx_strand_id
1 'polypeptide(L)'
;MNSELTKWGNRVIKDSTPILQKYKLDFYPFQAQFKIKSEILIVGLNPASDGYDGTKELHKENYKVELSIDKIFEGNKAYNDNHNEWRIFQNLKKIDFFKNHGDDFNYMNYVFFPTPRFNDIKNIKDFDIINICKSLTLDLIKIVKPKIIIVLGTSTGIDIIAKNTKTILNGYKKRLIVQGEIEGIKAYGIPHPSYNNFQEENDEISKVLYDLNAGNQITSYNLIKPTKENKTSSISKNKIFNILELNKNFQEYNFLFDEFQNKKHLFKSVIKDNNNDEIDFRIDTKKGYFAFRSKNKINNSFYELKSKEKYKSLFFENADIEKDNWLVYKMFNKYNNIQSIEKQISNDVIKILSSFK
;
A
#
# COMPACT_ATOMS: atom_id res chain seq x y z
N MET A 1 5.47 31.20 -1.88
CA MET A 1 5.56 30.36 -0.67
C MET A 1 4.83 31.08 0.47
N ASN A 2 4.09 30.37 1.35
CA ASN A 2 3.37 30.99 2.48
C ASN A 2 4.38 31.70 3.42
N SER A 3 4.08 32.92 3.88
CA SER A 3 4.93 33.69 4.81
C SER A 3 5.33 32.90 6.07
N GLU A 4 4.46 32.01 6.56
CA GLU A 4 4.76 31.14 7.70
C GLU A 4 5.77 30.04 7.36
N LEU A 5 5.68 29.44 6.15
CA LEU A 5 6.65 28.46 5.67
C LEU A 5 8.02 29.08 5.42
N THR A 6 8.07 30.32 4.94
CA THR A 6 9.33 31.08 4.80
C THR A 6 9.95 31.36 6.17
N LYS A 7 9.15 31.78 7.17
CA LYS A 7 9.64 31.95 8.54
C LYS A 7 10.16 30.64 9.13
N TRP A 8 9.43 29.55 8.94
CA TRP A 8 9.85 28.22 9.36
C TRP A 8 11.16 27.81 8.69
N GLY A 9 11.29 27.95 7.36
CA GLY A 9 12.52 27.65 6.63
C GLY A 9 13.72 28.46 7.11
N ASN A 10 13.55 29.76 7.38
CA ASN A 10 14.61 30.58 7.97
C ASN A 10 15.03 30.09 9.36
N ARG A 11 14.08 29.64 10.19
CA ARG A 11 14.38 29.06 11.50
C ARG A 11 15.13 27.73 11.35
N VAL A 12 14.72 26.87 10.42
CA VAL A 12 15.44 25.62 10.10
C VAL A 12 16.89 25.91 9.71
N ILE A 13 17.13 26.91 8.85
CA ILE A 13 18.48 27.34 8.46
C ILE A 13 19.27 27.78 9.69
N LYS A 14 18.71 28.71 10.48
CA LYS A 14 19.37 29.26 11.67
C LYS A 14 19.77 28.16 12.67
N ASP A 15 18.85 27.23 12.96
CA ASP A 15 19.03 26.23 14.01
C ASP A 15 19.89 25.04 13.53
N SER A 16 19.89 24.74 12.22
CA SER A 16 20.64 23.59 11.67
C SER A 16 22.05 23.94 11.18
N THR A 17 22.29 25.19 10.76
CA THR A 17 23.58 25.61 10.18
C THR A 17 24.77 25.35 11.11
N PRO A 18 24.73 25.68 12.43
CA PRO A 18 25.85 25.41 13.32
C PRO A 18 26.21 23.92 13.43
N ILE A 19 25.18 23.05 13.41
CA ILE A 19 25.36 21.59 13.47
C ILE A 19 26.06 21.10 12.20
N LEU A 20 25.59 21.54 11.03
CA LEU A 20 26.14 21.17 9.72
C LEU A 20 27.57 21.65 9.55
N GLN A 21 27.89 22.87 9.99
CA GLN A 21 29.24 23.41 9.91
C GLN A 21 30.22 22.63 10.79
N LYS A 22 29.79 22.22 11.99
CA LYS A 22 30.65 21.49 12.93
C LYS A 22 30.84 20.03 12.55
N TYR A 23 29.77 19.33 12.20
CA TYR A 23 29.79 17.89 11.98
C TYR A 23 29.81 17.48 10.50
N LYS A 24 29.62 18.43 9.58
CA LYS A 24 29.65 18.20 8.12
C LYS A 24 28.73 17.05 7.69
N LEU A 25 27.54 17.01 8.27
CA LEU A 25 26.51 16.01 7.99
C LEU A 25 25.71 16.40 6.76
N ASP A 26 25.07 15.42 6.13
CA ASP A 26 23.96 15.70 5.23
C ASP A 26 22.72 16.17 5.99
N PHE A 27 21.75 16.69 5.24
CA PHE A 27 20.58 17.36 5.79
C PHE A 27 19.33 17.15 4.94
N TYR A 28 18.35 16.42 5.46
CA TYR A 28 17.09 16.12 4.77
C TYR A 28 15.90 16.17 5.73
N PRO A 29 15.31 17.37 5.95
CA PRO A 29 14.06 17.46 6.70
C PRO A 29 12.93 16.75 5.95
N PHE A 30 12.88 16.91 4.63
CA PHE A 30 11.94 16.19 3.77
C PHE A 30 12.64 15.12 2.95
N GLN A 31 12.02 13.94 2.89
CA GLN A 31 12.45 12.85 2.03
C GLN A 31 11.93 13.02 0.61
N ALA A 32 10.73 13.55 0.44
CA ALA A 32 10.16 13.91 -0.86
C ALA A 32 10.06 15.43 -1.01
N GLN A 33 9.91 15.93 -2.23
CA GLN A 33 9.55 17.34 -2.45
C GLN A 33 8.29 17.72 -1.67
N PHE A 34 8.34 18.83 -0.96
CA PHE A 34 7.24 19.32 -0.13
C PHE A 34 6.04 19.78 -0.95
N LYS A 35 4.84 19.40 -0.50
CA LYS A 35 3.55 19.69 -1.12
C LYS A 35 2.68 20.48 -0.16
N ILE A 36 2.37 21.72 -0.53
CA ILE A 36 1.67 22.66 0.36
C ILE A 36 0.23 22.25 0.71
N LYS A 37 -0.43 21.43 -0.13
CA LYS A 37 -1.85 21.05 0.02
C LYS A 37 -2.05 19.59 0.44
N SER A 38 -1.00 18.86 0.79
CA SER A 38 -1.17 17.45 1.10
C SER A 38 -1.87 17.26 2.45
N GLU A 39 -2.91 16.42 2.46
CA GLU A 39 -3.67 16.07 3.67
C GLU A 39 -2.93 15.07 4.57
N ILE A 40 -1.94 14.36 4.03
CA ILE A 40 -1.22 13.28 4.69
C ILE A 40 0.22 13.72 4.97
N LEU A 41 0.64 13.62 6.23
CA LEU A 41 2.03 13.77 6.62
C LEU A 41 2.60 12.44 7.10
N ILE A 42 3.59 11.91 6.37
CA ILE A 42 4.39 10.76 6.78
C ILE A 42 5.63 11.26 7.50
N VAL A 43 5.90 10.71 8.68
CA VAL A 43 7.05 11.05 9.54
C VAL A 43 7.90 9.81 9.78
N GLY A 44 9.09 9.78 9.17
CA GLY A 44 10.18 8.88 9.56
C GLY A 44 10.92 9.43 10.78
N LEU A 45 11.68 8.60 11.52
CA LEU A 45 12.44 9.11 12.67
C LEU A 45 13.68 9.90 12.26
N ASN A 46 14.50 9.32 11.38
CA ASN A 46 15.70 9.92 10.85
C ASN A 46 16.02 9.31 9.47
N PRO A 47 16.73 10.02 8.59
CA PRO A 47 17.26 9.42 7.39
C PRO A 47 18.24 8.30 7.75
N ALA A 48 18.18 7.18 7.02
CA ALA A 48 19.12 6.07 7.18
C ALA A 48 20.51 6.47 6.66
N SER A 49 21.55 5.88 7.25
CA SER A 49 22.94 5.97 6.80
C SER A 49 23.58 4.59 6.81
N ASP A 50 24.35 4.27 5.77
CA ASP A 50 25.03 2.98 5.63
C ASP A 50 26.31 2.93 6.50
N GLY A 51 26.15 2.50 7.77
CA GLY A 51 27.26 2.10 8.67
C GLY A 51 27.55 3.08 9.81
N TYR A 52 28.26 2.63 10.86
CA TYR A 52 28.67 3.42 12.06
C TYR A 52 29.59 4.62 11.77
N ASP A 53 29.59 5.08 10.52
CA ASP A 53 30.10 6.35 10.05
C ASP A 53 28.95 7.03 9.30
N GLY A 54 28.11 7.81 9.99
CA GLY A 54 27.22 8.81 9.36
C GLY A 54 27.98 9.95 8.66
N THR A 55 29.15 9.59 8.12
CA THR A 55 30.41 10.33 7.91
C THR A 55 31.31 9.63 6.87
N LYS A 56 30.84 8.61 6.13
CA LYS A 56 31.57 8.02 4.98
C LYS A 56 30.88 8.51 3.69
N GLU A 57 31.05 9.74 3.22
CA GLU A 57 32.24 10.59 3.18
C GLU A 57 31.99 11.90 3.94
N LEU A 58 32.66 12.14 5.07
CA LEU A 58 32.95 13.49 5.52
C LEU A 58 33.60 14.15 4.32
N HIS A 59 32.88 15.07 3.67
CA HIS A 59 33.40 15.77 2.52
C HIS A 59 34.82 16.25 2.83
N LYS A 60 35.78 15.61 2.16
CA LYS A 60 37.20 15.87 2.35
C LYS A 60 37.44 17.23 1.70
N GLU A 61 37.44 18.23 2.57
CA GLU A 61 37.72 19.65 2.32
C GLU A 61 36.59 20.48 1.68
N ASN A 62 36.44 21.71 2.18
CA ASN A 62 35.59 22.80 1.68
C ASN A 62 34.11 22.54 1.36
N TYR A 63 33.48 21.52 1.95
CA TYR A 63 32.02 21.40 1.87
C TYR A 63 31.32 22.42 2.75
N LYS A 64 30.79 23.45 2.10
CA LYS A 64 29.86 24.38 2.70
C LYS A 64 28.46 23.89 2.35
N VAL A 65 27.72 23.38 3.33
CA VAL A 65 26.29 23.12 3.12
C VAL A 65 25.61 24.47 2.97
N GLU A 66 25.40 24.90 1.72
CA GLU A 66 24.55 26.05 1.44
C GLU A 66 23.10 25.62 1.57
N LEU A 67 22.56 25.84 2.78
CA LEU A 67 21.13 25.73 3.05
C LEU A 67 20.41 26.95 2.50
N SER A 68 19.44 26.71 1.63
CA SER A 68 18.44 27.70 1.23
C SER A 68 17.05 27.16 1.54
N ILE A 69 16.08 28.07 1.60
CA ILE A 69 14.67 27.70 1.80
C ILE A 69 14.21 26.76 0.68
N ASP A 70 14.61 27.04 -0.57
CA ASP A 70 14.23 26.21 -1.72
C ASP A 70 14.78 24.79 -1.59
N LYS A 71 16.07 24.63 -1.26
CA LYS A 71 16.68 23.30 -1.03
C LYS A 71 16.02 22.51 0.08
N ILE A 72 15.55 23.18 1.14
CA ILE A 72 14.81 22.52 2.23
C ILE A 72 13.54 21.87 1.67
N PHE A 73 12.77 22.61 0.87
CA PHE A 73 11.47 22.15 0.35
C PHE A 73 11.60 21.27 -0.90
N GLU A 74 12.71 21.29 -1.61
CA GLU A 74 13.04 20.31 -2.66
C GLU A 74 13.16 18.89 -2.10
N GLY A 75 13.59 18.74 -0.84
CA GLY A 75 13.73 17.44 -0.18
C GLY A 75 14.92 16.63 -0.72
N ASN A 76 14.91 15.32 -0.50
CA ASN A 76 16.00 14.45 -0.93
C ASN A 76 15.94 14.19 -2.45
N LYS A 77 16.93 14.69 -3.19
CA LYS A 77 17.05 14.49 -4.64
C LYS A 77 17.01 13.00 -5.04
N ALA A 78 17.72 12.14 -4.32
CA ALA A 78 17.78 10.70 -4.66
C ALA A 78 16.42 10.01 -4.55
N TYR A 79 15.56 10.47 -3.63
CA TYR A 79 14.19 10.03 -3.55
C TYR A 79 13.38 10.58 -4.73
N ASN A 80 13.45 11.88 -4.99
CA ASN A 80 12.68 12.50 -6.07
C ASN A 80 12.99 11.88 -7.44
N ASP A 81 14.25 11.53 -7.70
CA ASP A 81 14.65 10.91 -8.96
C ASP A 81 14.17 9.46 -9.07
N ASN A 82 14.36 8.63 -8.02
CA ASN A 82 14.31 7.16 -8.15
C ASN A 82 13.57 6.42 -7.01
N HIS A 83 12.69 7.07 -6.25
CA HIS A 83 12.01 6.43 -5.10
C HIS A 83 11.25 5.13 -5.43
N ASN A 84 10.84 4.90 -6.68
CA ASN A 84 10.19 3.66 -7.11
C ASN A 84 11.08 2.42 -6.94
N GLU A 85 12.40 2.60 -6.91
CA GLU A 85 13.38 1.53 -6.68
C GLU A 85 13.67 1.32 -5.19
N TRP A 86 13.24 2.24 -4.33
CA TRP A 86 13.53 2.19 -2.90
C TRP A 86 12.63 1.17 -2.21
N ARG A 87 13.25 0.19 -1.55
CA ARG A 87 12.55 -0.85 -0.80
C ARG A 87 11.53 -0.30 0.22
N ILE A 88 11.86 0.79 0.90
CA ILE A 88 10.95 1.44 1.88
C ILE A 88 9.68 1.92 1.18
N PHE A 89 9.82 2.60 0.04
CA PHE A 89 8.69 3.11 -0.74
C PHE A 89 7.88 1.97 -1.34
N GLN A 90 8.53 0.98 -1.96
CA GLN A 90 7.86 -0.22 -2.49
C GLN A 90 7.06 -0.96 -1.43
N ASN A 91 7.62 -1.11 -0.22
CA ASN A 91 6.92 -1.76 0.89
C ASN A 91 5.76 -0.91 1.43
N LEU A 92 5.89 0.41 1.46
CA LEU A 92 4.80 1.31 1.81
C LEU A 92 3.63 1.16 0.82
N LYS A 93 3.93 1.08 -0.48
CA LYS A 93 2.94 0.89 -1.57
C LYS A 93 2.27 -0.49 -1.61
N LYS A 94 2.67 -1.43 -0.74
CA LYS A 94 1.93 -2.70 -0.54
C LYS A 94 0.64 -2.51 0.29
N ILE A 95 0.51 -1.37 0.96
CA ILE A 95 -0.71 -0.98 1.68
C ILE A 95 -1.53 -0.11 0.72
N ASP A 96 -2.74 -0.57 0.36
CA ASP A 96 -3.56 0.09 -0.66
C ASP A 96 -3.91 1.55 -0.32
N PHE A 97 -3.96 1.91 0.97
CA PHE A 97 -4.07 3.30 1.42
C PHE A 97 -3.00 4.19 0.77
N PHE A 98 -1.71 3.84 0.87
CA PHE A 98 -0.63 4.65 0.26
C PHE A 98 -0.53 4.47 -1.25
N LYS A 99 -0.89 3.29 -1.76
CA LYS A 99 -0.92 3.03 -3.21
C LYS A 99 -1.92 3.94 -3.92
N ASN A 100 -3.14 4.04 -3.40
CA ASN A 100 -4.22 4.78 -4.04
C ASN A 100 -4.08 6.30 -3.88
N HIS A 101 -3.40 6.78 -2.83
CA HIS A 101 -3.04 8.20 -2.71
C HIS A 101 -1.90 8.61 -3.65
N GLY A 102 -1.31 7.68 -4.40
CA GLY A 102 -0.13 7.98 -5.22
C GLY A 102 0.94 8.62 -4.34
N ASP A 103 1.61 9.65 -4.86
CA ASP A 103 2.64 10.37 -4.10
C ASP A 103 2.10 11.61 -3.42
N ASP A 104 0.77 11.75 -3.27
CA ASP A 104 0.12 12.93 -2.66
C ASP A 104 0.18 12.93 -1.12
N PHE A 105 1.39 12.80 -0.60
CA PHE A 105 1.73 12.93 0.81
C PHE A 105 2.98 13.78 0.97
N ASN A 106 3.09 14.47 2.10
CA ASN A 106 4.39 14.97 2.55
C ASN A 106 5.13 13.85 3.27
N TYR A 107 6.40 13.62 2.95
CA TYR A 107 7.25 12.67 3.67
C TYR A 107 8.44 13.40 4.28
N MET A 108 8.48 13.48 5.60
CA MET A 108 9.52 14.14 6.37
C MET A 108 10.18 13.22 7.40
N ASN A 109 11.32 13.65 7.93
CA ASN A 109 11.97 13.03 9.07
C ASN A 109 11.74 13.87 10.34
N TYR A 110 11.63 13.21 11.48
CA TYR A 110 11.49 13.88 12.78
C TYR A 110 12.81 14.50 13.24
N VAL A 111 13.93 13.82 13.00
CA VAL A 111 15.31 14.34 13.08
C VAL A 111 15.86 14.46 11.67
N PHE A 112 16.37 15.64 11.31
CA PHE A 112 16.72 15.98 9.92
C PHE A 112 18.11 15.49 9.47
N PHE A 113 18.90 14.99 10.41
CA PHE A 113 20.28 14.57 10.20
C PHE A 113 20.34 13.04 10.12
N PRO A 114 21.07 12.48 9.14
CA PRO A 114 21.17 11.04 8.99
C PRO A 114 22.00 10.43 10.11
N THR A 115 21.56 9.28 10.61
CA THR A 115 22.34 8.42 11.49
C THR A 115 22.01 6.96 11.21
N PRO A 116 22.92 6.01 11.51
CA PRO A 116 22.68 4.58 11.28
C PRO A 116 21.51 4.07 12.13
N ARG A 117 21.42 4.54 13.38
CA ARG A 117 20.28 4.35 14.26
C ARG A 117 19.87 5.70 14.84
N PHE A 118 18.57 5.88 15.07
CA PHE A 118 18.03 7.11 15.64
C PHE A 118 18.77 7.58 16.91
N ASN A 119 19.06 6.66 17.83
CA ASN A 119 19.72 7.00 19.09
C ASN A 119 21.19 7.44 18.94
N ASP A 120 21.84 7.16 17.81
CA ASP A 120 23.22 7.55 17.57
C ASP A 120 23.35 9.09 17.46
N ILE A 121 22.25 9.81 17.20
CA ILE A 121 22.23 11.27 17.19
C ILE A 121 22.66 11.86 18.55
N LYS A 122 22.49 11.12 19.64
CA LYS A 122 22.90 11.53 21.00
C LYS A 122 24.42 11.56 21.18
N ASN A 123 25.18 11.03 20.24
CA ASN A 123 26.64 11.13 20.24
C ASN A 123 27.12 12.55 19.90
N ILE A 124 26.26 13.37 19.27
CA ILE A 124 26.48 14.79 19.06
C ILE A 124 26.03 15.54 20.32
N LYS A 125 26.97 15.76 21.25
CA LYS A 125 26.66 16.31 22.58
C LYS A 125 26.60 17.83 22.66
N ASP A 126 27.15 18.52 21.67
CA ASP A 126 27.20 19.99 21.64
C ASP A 126 25.84 20.63 21.38
N PHE A 127 24.87 19.85 20.90
CA PHE A 127 23.54 20.34 20.54
C PHE A 127 22.47 19.34 21.00
N ASP A 128 21.35 19.84 21.47
CA ASP A 128 20.16 19.02 21.72
C ASP A 128 19.37 18.83 20.41
N ILE A 129 19.95 18.05 19.50
CA ILE A 129 19.43 17.88 18.13
C ILE A 129 17.99 17.37 18.15
N ILE A 130 17.67 16.43 19.04
CA ILE A 130 16.33 15.84 19.12
C ILE A 130 15.31 16.93 19.46
N ASN A 131 15.57 17.78 20.45
CA ASN A 131 14.62 18.83 20.81
C ASN A 131 14.56 19.96 19.78
N ILE A 132 15.68 20.30 19.13
CA ILE A 132 15.70 21.26 18.02
C ILE A 132 14.81 20.77 16.87
N CYS A 133 15.07 19.57 16.35
CA CYS A 133 14.30 19.02 15.23
C CYS A 133 12.84 18.75 15.61
N LYS A 134 12.58 18.31 16.86
CA LYS A 134 11.22 18.21 17.40
C LYS A 134 10.50 19.55 17.30
N SER A 135 11.08 20.63 17.84
CA SER A 135 10.43 21.95 17.82
C SER A 135 10.13 22.40 16.39
N LEU A 136 11.05 22.17 15.45
CA LEU A 136 10.85 22.53 14.04
C LEU A 136 9.75 21.69 13.39
N THR A 137 9.72 20.38 13.64
CA THR A 137 8.66 19.48 13.13
C THR A 137 7.29 19.87 13.68
N LEU A 138 7.18 20.18 14.97
CA LEU A 138 5.93 20.61 15.58
C LEU A 138 5.42 21.94 15.01
N ASP A 139 6.31 22.90 14.78
CA ASP A 139 5.95 24.17 14.13
C ASP A 139 5.43 23.94 12.70
N LEU A 140 6.09 23.07 11.94
CA LEU A 140 5.64 22.73 10.59
C LEU A 140 4.23 22.12 10.62
N ILE A 141 3.98 21.17 11.54
CA ILE A 141 2.68 20.53 11.70
C ILE A 141 1.58 21.57 11.98
N LYS A 142 1.87 22.60 12.79
CA LYS A 142 0.93 23.71 13.07
C LYS A 142 0.64 24.56 11.84
N ILE A 143 1.61 24.74 10.95
CA ILE A 143 1.48 25.52 9.72
C ILE A 143 0.68 24.73 8.68
N VAL A 144 1.04 23.45 8.46
CA VAL A 144 0.48 22.64 7.37
C VAL A 144 -0.83 21.95 7.74
N LYS A 145 -1.08 21.73 9.03
CA LYS A 145 -2.32 21.15 9.60
C LYS A 145 -2.79 19.92 8.82
N PRO A 146 -1.97 18.85 8.76
CA PRO A 146 -2.35 17.66 8.03
C PRO A 146 -3.60 17.04 8.66
N LYS A 147 -4.46 16.47 7.84
CA LYS A 147 -5.66 15.76 8.29
C LYS A 147 -5.28 14.51 9.09
N ILE A 148 -4.22 13.83 8.65
CA ILE A 148 -3.68 12.64 9.29
C ILE A 148 -2.16 12.65 9.29
N ILE A 149 -1.57 12.27 10.43
CA ILE A 149 -0.13 12.04 10.56
C ILE A 149 0.13 10.54 10.65
N ILE A 150 0.98 10.02 9.78
CA ILE A 150 1.44 8.64 9.78
C ILE A 150 2.89 8.62 10.26
N VAL A 151 3.17 7.86 11.31
CA VAL A 151 4.53 7.69 11.83
C VAL A 151 5.07 6.32 11.43
N LEU A 152 6.26 6.28 10.85
CA LEU A 152 6.90 5.03 10.47
C LEU A 152 7.58 4.40 11.70
N GLY A 153 7.01 3.31 12.19
CA GLY A 153 7.43 2.62 13.40
C GLY A 153 6.37 2.72 14.51
N THR A 154 5.98 1.58 15.06
CA THR A 154 5.09 1.53 16.23
C THR A 154 5.89 1.80 17.51
N SER A 155 6.67 0.83 18.00
CA SER A 155 7.50 1.00 19.21
C SER A 155 8.66 1.96 19.02
N THR A 156 9.23 1.96 17.81
CA THR A 156 10.43 2.71 17.46
C THR A 156 10.09 3.94 16.63
N GLY A 157 8.89 4.51 16.80
CA GLY A 157 8.43 5.64 16.01
C GLY A 157 7.43 6.44 16.82
N ILE A 158 6.14 6.10 16.71
CA ILE A 158 5.10 6.89 17.36
C ILE A 158 5.24 6.96 18.88
N ASP A 159 5.66 5.89 19.55
CA ASP A 159 5.86 5.90 21.02
C ASP A 159 6.98 6.85 21.48
N ILE A 160 7.85 7.28 20.56
CA ILE A 160 8.93 8.23 20.86
C ILE A 160 8.46 9.68 20.72
N ILE A 161 7.56 9.95 19.77
CA ILE A 161 7.27 11.33 19.34
C ILE A 161 5.85 11.80 19.69
N ALA A 162 4.92 10.87 19.92
CA ALA A 162 3.53 11.18 20.25
C ALA A 162 3.24 10.96 21.75
N LYS A 163 2.17 11.58 22.21
CA LYS A 163 1.61 11.38 23.55
C LYS A 163 0.39 10.46 23.49
N ASN A 164 -0.01 9.93 24.66
CA ASN A 164 -1.25 9.16 24.85
C ASN A 164 -1.37 7.98 23.87
N THR A 165 -0.26 7.27 23.63
CA THR A 165 -0.25 6.22 22.63
C THR A 165 -1.06 5.00 23.10
N LYS A 166 -1.88 4.46 22.20
CA LYS A 166 -2.68 3.25 22.41
C LYS A 166 -2.70 2.40 21.16
N THR A 167 -2.58 1.09 21.32
CA THR A 167 -2.72 0.18 20.17
C THR A 167 -4.19 0.04 19.79
N ILE A 168 -4.49 0.23 18.50
CA ILE A 168 -5.84 0.04 17.95
C ILE A 168 -5.92 -1.22 17.06
N LEU A 169 -4.81 -1.63 16.45
CA LEU A 169 -4.73 -2.86 15.68
C LEU A 169 -3.47 -3.64 16.07
N ASN A 170 -3.66 -4.83 16.64
CA ASN A 170 -2.58 -5.80 16.77
C ASN A 170 -2.60 -6.76 15.58
N GLY A 171 -1.43 -7.01 15.02
CA GLY A 171 -1.20 -8.07 14.04
C GLY A 171 -0.89 -9.40 14.71
N TYR A 172 -0.39 -10.34 13.94
CA TYR A 172 -0.17 -11.71 14.43
C TYR A 172 0.95 -11.82 15.48
N LYS A 173 1.93 -10.92 15.41
CA LYS A 173 3.13 -10.94 16.28
C LYS A 173 3.59 -9.55 16.71
N LYS A 174 2.90 -8.49 16.27
CA LYS A 174 3.36 -7.10 16.42
C LYS A 174 2.17 -6.15 16.37
N ARG A 175 2.36 -4.95 16.90
CA ARG A 175 1.41 -3.85 16.73
C ARG A 175 1.42 -3.40 15.27
N LEU A 176 0.24 -3.21 14.68
CA LEU A 176 0.08 -2.75 13.30
C LEU A 176 -0.42 -1.30 13.22
N ILE A 177 -1.29 -0.89 14.13
CA ILE A 177 -1.65 0.53 14.25
C ILE A 177 -1.68 0.92 15.72
N VAL A 178 -0.92 1.96 16.03
CA VAL A 178 -0.91 2.63 17.32
C VAL A 178 -1.40 4.04 17.08
N GLN A 179 -2.45 4.46 17.78
CA GLN A 179 -2.91 5.83 17.77
C GLN A 179 -2.17 6.62 18.85
N GLY A 180 -1.82 7.87 18.57
CA GLY A 180 -1.32 8.83 19.54
C GLY A 180 -1.71 10.25 19.14
N GLU A 181 -1.10 11.22 19.80
CA GLU A 181 -1.36 12.64 19.56
C GLU A 181 -0.06 13.43 19.43
N ILE A 182 0.00 14.31 18.42
CA ILE A 182 1.08 15.27 18.19
C ILE A 182 0.44 16.65 18.05
N GLU A 183 0.64 17.53 19.04
CA GLU A 183 0.06 18.89 19.09
C GLU A 183 -1.46 18.94 18.84
N GLY A 184 -2.23 18.09 19.51
CA GLY A 184 -3.69 18.03 19.32
C GLY A 184 -4.15 17.31 18.05
N ILE A 185 -3.22 16.94 17.15
CA ILE A 185 -3.54 16.21 15.92
C ILE A 185 -3.35 14.72 16.15
N LYS A 186 -4.33 13.93 15.70
CA LYS A 186 -4.25 12.47 15.75
C LYS A 186 -3.10 11.98 14.86
N ALA A 187 -2.23 11.16 15.43
CA ALA A 187 -1.15 10.50 14.73
C ALA A 187 -1.31 8.98 14.82
N TYR A 188 -0.88 8.27 13.78
CA TYR A 188 -0.98 6.82 13.71
C TYR A 188 0.36 6.20 13.32
N GLY A 189 0.91 5.40 14.21
CA GLY A 189 2.13 4.63 13.98
C GLY A 189 1.80 3.32 13.29
N ILE A 190 2.49 3.05 12.18
CA ILE A 190 2.45 1.77 11.46
C ILE A 190 3.79 1.04 11.58
N PRO A 191 3.91 -0.28 11.31
CA PRO A 191 5.21 -0.93 11.23
C PRO A 191 6.10 -0.19 10.23
N HIS A 192 7.36 0.02 10.60
CA HIS A 192 8.31 0.67 9.70
C HIS A 192 8.43 -0.16 8.40
N PRO A 193 8.36 0.44 7.19
CA PRO A 193 8.34 -0.33 5.93
C PRO A 193 9.61 -1.14 5.64
N SER A 194 10.68 -0.98 6.41
CA SER A 194 11.84 -1.90 6.35
C SER A 194 11.45 -3.34 6.72
N TYR A 195 10.45 -3.50 7.61
CA TYR A 195 9.84 -4.79 7.94
C TYR A 195 8.79 -5.14 6.88
N ASN A 196 8.86 -6.37 6.37
CA ASN A 196 7.79 -6.88 5.51
C ASN A 196 6.65 -7.40 6.38
N ASN A 197 5.42 -6.95 6.13
CA ASN A 197 4.21 -7.46 6.75
C ASN A 197 3.66 -8.65 5.94
N PHE A 198 2.75 -9.42 6.55
CA PHE A 198 1.89 -10.32 5.76
C PHE A 198 0.90 -9.48 4.94
N GLN A 199 0.40 -10.03 3.82
CA GLN A 199 -0.54 -9.29 2.96
C GLN A 199 -1.82 -8.95 3.73
N GLU A 200 -2.33 -9.87 4.56
CA GLU A 200 -3.53 -9.66 5.36
C GLU A 200 -3.33 -8.56 6.41
N GLU A 201 -2.10 -8.41 6.94
CA GLU A 201 -1.78 -7.29 7.84
C GLU A 201 -1.78 -5.96 7.08
N ASN A 202 -1.30 -5.92 5.82
CA ASN A 202 -1.35 -4.72 4.99
C ASN A 202 -2.77 -4.34 4.60
N ASP A 203 -3.60 -5.33 4.25
CA ASP A 203 -5.01 -5.13 3.91
C ASP A 203 -5.77 -4.52 5.10
N GLU A 204 -5.56 -5.05 6.31
CA GLU A 204 -6.21 -4.51 7.50
C GLU A 204 -5.67 -3.14 7.90
N ILE A 205 -4.35 -2.90 7.78
CA ILE A 205 -3.78 -1.55 7.96
C ILE A 205 -4.46 -0.57 7.00
N SER A 206 -4.58 -0.94 5.73
CA SER A 206 -5.18 -0.11 4.69
C SER A 206 -6.62 0.29 5.05
N LYS A 207 -7.45 -0.69 5.39
CA LYS A 207 -8.84 -0.50 5.78
C LYS A 207 -8.97 0.45 6.97
N VAL A 208 -8.21 0.21 8.03
CA VAL A 208 -8.25 1.07 9.24
C VAL A 208 -7.79 2.49 8.93
N LEU A 209 -6.74 2.67 8.12
CA LEU A 209 -6.29 4.01 7.74
C LEU A 209 -7.34 4.77 6.91
N TYR A 210 -8.09 4.10 6.02
CA TYR A 210 -9.23 4.72 5.32
C TYR A 210 -10.32 5.18 6.29
N ASP A 211 -10.72 4.32 7.23
CA ASP A 211 -11.73 4.68 8.23
C ASP A 211 -11.28 5.86 9.10
N LEU A 212 -10.02 5.83 9.57
CA LEU A 212 -9.46 6.91 10.37
C LEU A 212 -9.36 8.22 9.56
N ASN A 213 -8.98 8.15 8.28
CA ASN A 213 -8.95 9.32 7.40
C ASN A 213 -10.36 9.85 7.11
N ALA A 214 -11.40 9.01 7.14
CA ALA A 214 -12.79 9.44 7.08
C ALA A 214 -13.30 10.04 8.40
N GLY A 215 -12.52 9.96 9.48
CA GLY A 215 -12.89 10.46 10.82
C GLY A 215 -13.63 9.44 11.69
N ASN A 216 -13.75 8.19 11.24
CA ASN A 216 -14.41 7.13 11.99
C ASN A 216 -13.62 6.76 13.25
N GLN A 217 -14.32 6.33 14.29
CA GLN A 217 -13.70 5.76 15.49
C GLN A 217 -13.50 4.26 15.30
N ILE A 218 -12.36 3.77 15.77
CA ILE A 218 -12.00 2.35 15.70
C ILE A 218 -11.87 1.81 17.11
N THR A 219 -12.66 0.77 17.41
CA THR A 219 -12.48 -0.03 18.63
C THR A 219 -11.25 -0.90 18.45
N SER A 220 -10.38 -0.97 19.46
CA SER A 220 -9.16 -1.77 19.37
C SER A 220 -9.46 -3.26 19.16
N TYR A 221 -8.72 -3.92 18.25
CA TYR A 221 -8.86 -5.35 18.00
C TYR A 221 -7.54 -6.02 17.60
N ASN A 222 -7.56 -7.35 17.63
CA ASN A 222 -6.43 -8.19 17.25
C ASN A 222 -6.77 -8.93 15.97
N LEU A 223 -5.84 -8.96 15.02
CA LEU A 223 -5.86 -9.92 13.94
C LEU A 223 -5.66 -11.31 14.53
N ILE A 224 -6.70 -12.12 14.39
CA ILE A 224 -6.62 -13.51 14.78
C ILE A 224 -5.80 -14.21 13.70
N LYS A 225 -4.61 -14.67 14.10
CA LYS A 225 -3.80 -15.48 13.20
C LYS A 225 -4.65 -16.66 12.75
N PRO A 226 -4.78 -16.88 11.44
CA PRO A 226 -5.44 -18.09 10.99
C PRO A 226 -4.72 -19.29 11.61
N THR A 227 -5.38 -19.96 12.57
CA THR A 227 -4.93 -21.23 13.18
C THR A 227 -4.77 -22.26 12.07
N LYS A 228 -4.14 -23.42 12.29
CA LYS A 228 -4.07 -24.44 11.22
C LYS A 228 -5.45 -24.82 10.64
N GLU A 229 -6.52 -24.58 11.38
CA GLU A 229 -7.91 -24.70 10.93
C GLU A 229 -8.39 -23.50 10.08
N ASN A 230 -7.87 -22.30 10.33
CA ASN A 230 -8.19 -21.07 9.58
C ASN A 230 -7.12 -20.62 8.59
N LYS A 231 -5.99 -21.36 8.44
CA LYS A 231 -4.99 -21.12 7.40
C LYS A 231 -5.68 -21.32 6.05
N THR A 232 -6.05 -20.20 5.44
CA THR A 232 -5.93 -19.98 4.00
C THR A 232 -4.48 -20.24 3.64
N SER A 233 -4.15 -21.52 3.53
CA SER A 233 -3.02 -21.97 2.73
C SER A 233 -3.06 -21.18 1.44
N SER A 234 -1.96 -20.51 1.09
CA SER A 234 -1.54 -20.40 -0.30
C SER A 234 -2.11 -21.60 -1.03
N ILE A 235 -3.12 -21.39 -1.90
CA ILE A 235 -4.03 -22.44 -2.37
C ILE A 235 -3.18 -23.68 -2.61
N SER A 236 -3.29 -24.65 -1.70
CA SER A 236 -2.71 -25.96 -1.96
C SER A 236 -3.30 -26.32 -3.29
N LYS A 237 -2.47 -26.57 -4.31
CA LYS A 237 -2.91 -26.94 -5.66
C LYS A 237 -3.85 -28.16 -5.66
N ASN A 238 -4.08 -28.76 -4.48
CA ASN A 238 -4.92 -29.91 -4.21
C ASN A 238 -6.11 -29.64 -3.25
N LYS A 239 -6.38 -28.41 -2.78
CA LYS A 239 -7.67 -28.12 -2.11
C LYS A 239 -8.71 -27.81 -3.18
N ILE A 240 -9.62 -28.77 -3.31
CA ILE A 240 -10.65 -28.91 -4.33
C ILE A 240 -11.52 -27.64 -4.37
N PHE A 241 -11.39 -26.84 -5.43
CA PHE A 241 -12.42 -25.88 -5.84
C PHE A 241 -13.70 -26.68 -6.06
N ASN A 242 -14.73 -26.46 -5.24
CA ASN A 242 -15.88 -27.34 -5.22
C ASN A 242 -16.87 -26.92 -6.30
N ILE A 243 -16.68 -27.46 -7.50
CA ILE A 243 -17.53 -27.13 -8.64
C ILE A 243 -19.01 -27.45 -8.38
N LEU A 244 -19.30 -28.48 -7.58
CA LEU A 244 -20.68 -28.86 -7.23
C LEU A 244 -21.35 -27.77 -6.40
N GLU A 245 -20.61 -27.15 -5.47
CA GLU A 245 -21.13 -26.04 -4.67
C GLU A 245 -21.30 -24.79 -5.52
N LEU A 246 -20.31 -24.46 -6.36
CA LEU A 246 -20.39 -23.33 -7.28
C LEU A 246 -21.61 -23.45 -8.21
N ASN A 247 -21.84 -24.64 -8.76
CA ASN A 247 -22.95 -24.93 -9.66
C ASN A 247 -24.33 -24.68 -9.03
N LYS A 248 -24.48 -24.75 -7.71
CA LYS A 248 -25.74 -24.40 -7.03
C LYS A 248 -26.13 -22.95 -7.28
N ASN A 249 -25.17 -22.04 -7.42
CA ASN A 249 -25.41 -20.61 -7.66
C ASN A 249 -26.00 -20.32 -9.04
N PHE A 250 -25.99 -21.29 -9.95
CA PHE A 250 -26.38 -21.12 -11.35
C PHE A 250 -27.64 -21.91 -11.75
N GLN A 251 -28.28 -22.62 -10.79
CA GLN A 251 -29.44 -23.48 -11.06
C GLN A 251 -30.59 -22.71 -11.73
N GLU A 252 -30.86 -21.48 -11.30
CA GLU A 252 -31.92 -20.62 -11.87
C GLU A 252 -31.65 -20.14 -13.31
N TYR A 253 -30.44 -20.37 -13.83
CA TYR A 253 -30.01 -19.96 -15.16
C TYR A 253 -29.82 -21.16 -16.11
N ASN A 254 -30.15 -22.38 -15.71
CA ASN A 254 -29.87 -23.61 -16.46
C ASN A 254 -28.41 -23.69 -16.94
N PHE A 255 -27.48 -23.23 -16.11
CA PHE A 255 -26.06 -23.15 -16.41
C PHE A 255 -25.27 -23.98 -15.40
N LEU A 256 -24.38 -24.84 -15.88
CA LEU A 256 -23.54 -25.69 -15.04
C LEU A 256 -22.16 -25.82 -15.68
N PHE A 257 -21.13 -25.88 -14.84
CA PHE A 257 -19.79 -26.26 -15.24
C PHE A 257 -19.61 -27.78 -15.14
N ASP A 258 -19.21 -28.40 -16.25
CA ASP A 258 -18.94 -29.83 -16.35
C ASP A 258 -17.44 -30.11 -16.52
N GLU A 259 -17.00 -31.29 -16.09
CA GLU A 259 -15.61 -31.74 -16.29
C GLU A 259 -15.28 -31.83 -17.79
N PHE A 260 -14.21 -31.18 -18.21
CA PHE A 260 -13.81 -31.13 -19.61
C PHE A 260 -12.73 -32.16 -19.92
N GLN A 261 -12.97 -33.00 -20.94
CA GLN A 261 -11.99 -33.98 -21.43
C GLN A 261 -11.46 -34.93 -20.34
N ASN A 262 -12.30 -35.33 -19.39
CA ASN A 262 -11.93 -36.20 -18.26
C ASN A 262 -10.73 -35.65 -17.44
N LYS A 263 -10.57 -34.32 -17.41
CA LYS A 263 -9.58 -33.64 -16.58
C LYS A 263 -10.28 -33.05 -15.36
N LYS A 264 -10.17 -33.73 -14.21
CA LYS A 264 -10.74 -33.32 -12.90
C LYS A 264 -10.43 -31.89 -12.40
N HIS A 265 -9.53 -31.19 -13.06
CA HIS A 265 -9.13 -29.82 -12.73
C HIS A 265 -9.64 -28.78 -13.73
N LEU A 266 -10.21 -29.19 -14.86
CA LEU A 266 -10.63 -28.30 -15.93
C LEU A 266 -12.12 -28.47 -16.17
N PHE A 267 -12.87 -27.41 -15.90
CA PHE A 267 -14.31 -27.37 -16.06
C PHE A 267 -14.69 -26.42 -17.18
N LYS A 268 -15.78 -26.75 -17.87
CA LYS A 268 -16.29 -26.02 -19.02
C LYS A 268 -17.80 -25.85 -18.92
N SER A 269 -18.29 -24.70 -19.36
CA SER A 269 -19.68 -24.56 -19.76
C SER A 269 -19.79 -23.80 -21.08
N VAL A 270 -20.86 -24.04 -21.81
CA VAL A 270 -21.17 -23.33 -23.04
C VAL A 270 -22.63 -22.93 -23.02
N ILE A 271 -22.89 -21.65 -23.24
CA ILE A 271 -24.25 -21.11 -23.32
C ILE A 271 -24.35 -20.13 -24.48
N LYS A 272 -25.55 -20.03 -25.05
CA LYS A 272 -25.86 -19.07 -26.11
C LYS A 272 -26.43 -17.79 -25.52
N ASP A 273 -25.98 -16.64 -26.02
CA ASP A 273 -26.59 -15.35 -25.71
C ASP A 273 -27.79 -15.06 -26.63
N ASN A 274 -28.41 -13.89 -26.44
CA ASN A 274 -29.56 -13.42 -27.24
C ASN A 274 -29.22 -13.15 -28.71
N ASN A 275 -27.93 -13.02 -29.04
CA ASN A 275 -27.44 -12.85 -30.40
C ASN A 275 -27.04 -14.18 -31.05
N ASN A 276 -27.35 -15.31 -30.39
CA ASN A 276 -27.02 -16.68 -30.75
C ASN A 276 -25.50 -16.95 -30.80
N ASP A 277 -24.71 -16.13 -30.07
CA ASP A 277 -23.28 -16.35 -29.91
C ASP A 277 -23.05 -17.41 -28.81
N GLU A 278 -22.26 -18.44 -29.10
CA GLU A 278 -21.87 -19.44 -28.10
C GLU A 278 -20.70 -18.92 -27.26
N ILE A 279 -20.88 -18.85 -25.94
CA ILE A 279 -19.85 -18.39 -25.00
C ILE A 279 -19.23 -19.60 -24.28
N ASP A 280 -17.91 -19.80 -24.43
CA ASP A 280 -17.11 -20.83 -23.75
C ASP A 280 -16.57 -20.29 -22.43
N PHE A 281 -17.11 -20.77 -21.30
CA PHE A 281 -16.60 -20.49 -19.96
C PHE A 281 -15.66 -21.60 -19.51
N ARG A 282 -14.53 -21.24 -18.88
CA ARG A 282 -13.52 -22.16 -18.34
C ARG A 282 -13.12 -21.85 -16.92
N ILE A 283 -12.94 -22.91 -16.14
CA ILE A 283 -12.30 -22.89 -14.83
C ILE A 283 -11.19 -23.96 -14.85
N ASP A 284 -9.94 -23.55 -14.64
CA ASP A 284 -8.82 -24.48 -14.46
C ASP A 284 -8.29 -24.33 -13.04
N THR A 285 -8.57 -25.29 -12.18
CA THR A 285 -8.22 -25.27 -10.75
C THR A 285 -6.75 -25.59 -10.52
N LYS A 286 -6.10 -26.27 -11.47
CA LYS A 286 -4.67 -26.60 -11.41
C LYS A 286 -3.80 -25.42 -11.83
N LYS A 287 -4.17 -24.73 -12.90
CA LYS A 287 -3.52 -23.49 -13.36
C LYS A 287 -4.00 -22.26 -12.59
N GLY A 288 -5.16 -22.36 -11.94
CA GLY A 288 -5.71 -21.34 -11.07
C GLY A 288 -6.29 -20.15 -11.84
N TYR A 289 -7.20 -20.40 -12.79
CA TYR A 289 -7.89 -19.31 -13.50
C TYR A 289 -9.35 -19.59 -13.83
N PHE A 290 -10.10 -18.50 -14.02
CA PHE A 290 -11.40 -18.45 -14.66
C PHE A 290 -11.30 -17.56 -15.92
N ALA A 291 -11.91 -17.97 -17.02
CA ALA A 291 -11.92 -17.18 -18.24
C ALA A 291 -13.13 -17.50 -19.12
N PHE A 292 -13.50 -16.59 -20.02
CA PHE A 292 -14.48 -16.89 -21.06
C PHE A 292 -14.20 -16.17 -22.39
N ARG A 293 -14.75 -16.71 -23.47
CA ARG A 293 -14.57 -16.25 -24.86
C ARG A 293 -15.66 -16.77 -25.78
N SER A 294 -15.61 -16.42 -27.07
CA SER A 294 -16.43 -17.07 -28.10
C SER A 294 -16.03 -18.54 -28.29
N LYS A 295 -17.03 -19.42 -28.41
CA LYS A 295 -16.85 -20.78 -28.90
C LYS A 295 -17.10 -20.80 -30.41
N ASN A 296 -16.08 -20.43 -31.19
CA ASN A 296 -16.11 -20.64 -32.64
C ASN A 296 -15.08 -21.69 -33.08
N LYS A 297 -15.45 -22.51 -34.07
CA LYS A 297 -14.71 -23.65 -34.61
C LYS A 297 -13.35 -23.28 -35.21
N ILE A 298 -13.16 -22.04 -35.66
CA ILE A 298 -11.97 -21.67 -36.45
C ILE A 298 -10.79 -21.30 -35.55
N ASN A 299 -10.96 -20.42 -34.55
CA ASN A 299 -9.81 -19.96 -33.72
C ASN A 299 -10.09 -19.83 -32.21
N ASN A 300 -11.30 -20.15 -31.72
CA ASN A 300 -11.73 -19.91 -30.34
C ASN A 300 -11.21 -18.57 -29.77
N SER A 301 -11.59 -17.46 -30.39
CA SER A 301 -11.14 -16.12 -30.00
C SER A 301 -12.33 -15.21 -29.68
N PHE A 302 -12.13 -14.24 -28.81
CA PHE A 302 -13.18 -13.29 -28.42
C PHE A 302 -13.54 -12.27 -29.51
N TYR A 303 -12.75 -12.14 -30.58
CA TYR A 303 -12.93 -11.13 -31.63
C TYR A 303 -14.31 -11.17 -32.31
N GLU A 304 -14.97 -12.33 -32.30
CA GLU A 304 -16.23 -12.56 -33.02
C GLU A 304 -17.47 -12.54 -32.11
N LEU A 305 -17.32 -12.24 -30.82
CA LEU A 305 -18.48 -12.00 -29.94
C LEU A 305 -19.13 -10.66 -30.33
N LYS A 306 -20.37 -10.70 -30.84
CA LYS A 306 -21.12 -9.48 -31.20
C LYS A 306 -21.36 -8.61 -29.98
N SER A 307 -21.63 -9.24 -28.83
CA SER A 307 -21.89 -8.59 -27.56
C SER A 307 -20.61 -8.28 -26.74
N LYS A 308 -19.41 -8.31 -27.34
CA LYS A 308 -18.13 -8.20 -26.60
C LYS A 308 -18.04 -6.97 -25.71
N GLU A 309 -18.44 -5.79 -26.20
CA GLU A 309 -18.30 -4.53 -25.46
C GLU A 309 -19.24 -4.49 -24.25
N LYS A 310 -20.45 -5.03 -24.41
CA LYS A 310 -21.39 -5.26 -23.31
C LYS A 310 -20.76 -6.13 -22.24
N TYR A 311 -20.15 -7.26 -22.61
CA TYR A 311 -19.51 -8.15 -21.64
C TYR A 311 -18.32 -7.53 -20.94
N LYS A 312 -17.43 -6.82 -21.66
CA LYS A 312 -16.30 -6.10 -21.04
C LYS A 312 -16.76 -5.15 -19.92
N SER A 313 -17.84 -4.43 -20.16
CA SER A 313 -18.40 -3.47 -19.20
C SER A 313 -18.97 -4.10 -17.92
N LEU A 314 -19.04 -5.43 -17.82
CA LEU A 314 -19.52 -6.11 -16.61
C LEU A 314 -18.38 -6.40 -15.61
N PHE A 315 -17.11 -6.23 -16.00
CA PHE A 315 -15.93 -6.63 -15.23
C PHE A 315 -15.04 -5.43 -14.89
N PHE A 316 -14.84 -5.19 -13.60
CA PHE A 316 -14.02 -4.08 -13.11
C PHE A 316 -12.93 -4.48 -12.12
N GLU A 317 -13.02 -5.67 -11.52
CA GLU A 317 -12.09 -6.13 -10.47
C GLU A 317 -11.28 -7.35 -10.91
N ASN A 318 -9.95 -7.28 -10.77
CA ASN A 318 -9.00 -8.39 -10.89
C ASN A 318 -9.04 -9.21 -12.20
N ALA A 319 -9.64 -8.66 -13.26
CA ALA A 319 -9.69 -9.24 -14.60
C ALA A 319 -8.63 -8.62 -15.52
N ASP A 320 -7.97 -9.46 -16.30
CA ASP A 320 -7.30 -9.03 -17.51
C ASP A 320 -8.33 -9.11 -18.66
N ILE A 321 -8.58 -8.00 -19.35
CA ILE A 321 -9.53 -7.92 -20.47
C ILE A 321 -8.77 -8.13 -21.78
N GLU A 322 -9.33 -8.93 -22.69
CA GLU A 322 -8.73 -9.26 -24.01
C GLU A 322 -7.32 -9.84 -23.90
N LYS A 323 -7.15 -10.85 -23.03
CA LYS A 323 -5.88 -11.53 -22.83
C LYS A 323 -5.77 -12.80 -23.68
N ASP A 324 -4.78 -12.82 -24.56
CA ASP A 324 -4.56 -13.89 -25.54
C ASP A 324 -5.84 -14.12 -26.39
N ASN A 325 -6.52 -15.25 -26.18
CA ASN A 325 -7.76 -15.63 -26.85
C ASN A 325 -8.99 -15.51 -25.94
N TRP A 326 -8.84 -14.95 -24.74
CA TRP A 326 -9.89 -14.80 -23.74
C TRP A 326 -10.42 -13.37 -23.71
N LEU A 327 -11.75 -13.19 -23.69
CA LEU A 327 -12.33 -11.87 -23.51
C LEU A 327 -12.07 -11.35 -22.09
N VAL A 328 -12.17 -12.25 -21.12
CA VAL A 328 -11.90 -11.99 -19.70
C VAL A 328 -11.06 -13.13 -19.16
N TYR A 329 -10.02 -12.80 -18.42
CA TYR A 329 -9.13 -13.75 -17.78
C TYR A 329 -8.82 -13.34 -16.34
N LYS A 330 -9.14 -14.21 -15.38
CA LYS A 330 -8.99 -13.98 -13.93
C LYS A 330 -8.11 -15.04 -13.31
N MET A 331 -6.97 -14.62 -12.75
CA MET A 331 -6.06 -15.51 -12.01
C MET A 331 -6.46 -15.60 -10.54
N PHE A 332 -6.54 -16.81 -10.00
CA PHE A 332 -6.94 -17.10 -8.62
C PHE A 332 -5.95 -16.58 -7.58
N ASN A 333 -4.67 -16.41 -7.95
CA ASN A 333 -3.65 -15.84 -7.08
C ASN A 333 -3.85 -14.34 -6.78
N LYS A 334 -4.77 -13.65 -7.49
CA LYS A 334 -5.17 -12.27 -7.20
C LYS A 334 -6.25 -12.17 -6.12
N TYR A 335 -6.66 -13.29 -5.51
CA TYR A 335 -7.74 -13.36 -4.52
C TYR A 335 -7.24 -13.93 -3.19
N ASN A 336 -7.87 -13.47 -2.10
CA ASN A 336 -7.39 -13.74 -0.74
C ASN A 336 -7.81 -15.13 -0.21
N ASN A 337 -8.89 -15.73 -0.74
CA ASN A 337 -9.35 -17.08 -0.37
C ASN A 337 -10.26 -17.74 -1.42
N ILE A 338 -10.47 -19.05 -1.33
CA ILE A 338 -11.32 -19.82 -2.27
C ILE A 338 -12.76 -19.32 -2.29
N GLN A 339 -13.35 -19.00 -1.13
CA GLN A 339 -14.71 -18.47 -1.06
C GLN A 339 -14.85 -17.13 -1.80
N SER A 340 -13.82 -16.28 -1.76
CA SER A 340 -13.78 -15.02 -2.50
C SER A 340 -13.66 -15.25 -4.00
N ILE A 341 -12.91 -16.28 -4.43
CA ILE A 341 -12.83 -16.70 -5.83
C ILE A 341 -14.21 -17.20 -6.28
N GLU A 342 -14.81 -18.14 -5.55
CA GLU A 342 -16.12 -18.73 -5.86
C GLU A 342 -17.21 -17.66 -5.91
N LYS A 343 -17.25 -16.75 -4.92
CA LYS A 343 -18.19 -15.63 -4.89
C LYS A 343 -18.00 -14.69 -6.08
N GLN A 344 -16.76 -14.33 -6.41
CA GLN A 344 -16.48 -13.42 -7.52
C GLN A 344 -16.78 -14.06 -8.88
N ILE A 345 -16.39 -15.32 -9.10
CA ILE A 345 -16.77 -16.08 -10.30
C ILE A 345 -18.30 -16.19 -10.40
N SER A 346 -18.98 -16.48 -9.29
CA SER A 346 -20.44 -16.58 -9.28
C SER A 346 -21.09 -15.27 -9.68
N ASN A 347 -20.69 -14.17 -9.05
CA ASN A 347 -21.21 -12.83 -9.37
C ASN A 347 -20.98 -12.47 -10.83
N ASP A 348 -19.79 -12.73 -11.35
CA ASP A 348 -19.43 -12.44 -12.74
C ASP A 348 -20.26 -13.25 -13.75
N VAL A 349 -20.35 -14.57 -13.53
CA VAL A 349 -21.14 -15.46 -14.39
C VAL A 349 -22.61 -15.07 -14.29
N ILE A 350 -23.15 -14.83 -13.10
CA ILE A 350 -24.54 -14.38 -12.89
C ILE A 350 -24.81 -13.06 -13.61
N LYS A 351 -23.90 -12.07 -13.56
CA LYS A 351 -24.04 -10.81 -14.31
C LYS A 351 -24.14 -11.06 -15.80
N ILE A 352 -23.30 -11.94 -16.36
CA ILE A 352 -23.37 -12.30 -17.77
C ILE A 352 -24.68 -13.02 -18.09
N LEU A 353 -25.03 -14.07 -17.35
CA LEU A 353 -26.24 -14.87 -17.58
C LEU A 353 -27.51 -14.02 -17.45
N SER A 354 -27.54 -13.11 -16.47
CA SER A 354 -28.65 -12.15 -16.30
C SER A 354 -28.75 -11.16 -17.45
N SER A 355 -27.65 -10.93 -18.18
CA SER A 355 -27.66 -10.08 -19.37
C SER A 355 -28.21 -10.78 -20.62
N PHE A 356 -28.49 -12.08 -20.54
CA PHE A 356 -29.21 -12.85 -21.58
C PHE A 356 -30.73 -12.90 -21.32
N LYS A 357 -31.18 -12.55 -20.11
CA LYS A 357 -32.59 -12.24 -19.88
C LYS A 357 -32.86 -10.83 -20.39
#